data_AF-A0AB39YLK8-F1
#
_entry.id   AF-A0AB39YLK8-F1
#
_cell.length_a   1.000
_cell.length_b   1.000
_cell.length_c   1.000
_cell.angle_alpha   90.00
_cell.angle_beta   90.00
_cell.angle_gamma   90.00
#
_symmetry.space_group_name_H-M   'P 1'
#
loop_
_entity.id
_entity.type
_entity.pdbx_description
1 polymer ?
#
loop_
_entity_poly.entity_id
_entity_poly.type
_entity_poly.pdbx_seq_one_letter_code
_entity_poly.pdbx_strand_id
1 'polypeptide(L)'
;MMIPARVTMTVIWNAEDGQEEERGFVVYGLVDPGRWLGSSFPLDRWPTGTEVAETRLYGESWEVMLWDVKISEFPHEPEWTEAVHATLKTVIDAGCRLAWISSAGYPFVDPPYLFLAEDMSGSVFAALTSTGEFFCPLDPDKPIRAITDDRLALLREHGRGLADAAS
;
A
#
# COMPACT_ATOMS: atom_id res chain seq x y z
N MET A 1 16.61 -21.35 6.29
CA MET A 1 16.67 -20.07 7.02
C MET A 1 15.45 -19.26 6.59
N MET A 2 14.62 -18.78 7.51
CA MET A 2 13.50 -17.91 7.15
C MET A 2 14.02 -16.47 7.04
N ILE A 3 13.77 -15.81 5.91
CA ILE A 3 14.25 -14.44 5.64
C ILE A 3 13.20 -13.45 6.16
N PRO A 4 13.57 -12.49 7.05
CA PRO A 4 12.66 -11.44 7.52
C PRO A 4 12.23 -10.49 6.40
N ALA A 5 11.01 -9.95 6.50
CA ALA A 5 10.44 -9.05 5.52
C ALA A 5 11.26 -7.78 5.32
N ARG A 6 11.87 -7.22 6.38
CA ARG A 6 12.75 -6.04 6.30
C ARG A 6 13.96 -6.20 5.36
N VAL A 7 14.33 -7.44 5.03
CA VAL A 7 15.45 -7.75 4.12
C VAL A 7 15.00 -7.83 2.67
N THR A 8 13.71 -8.12 2.43
CA THR A 8 13.18 -8.40 1.09
C THR A 8 12.23 -7.33 0.58
N MET A 9 11.65 -6.52 1.46
CA MET A 9 10.75 -5.44 1.06
C MET A 9 11.53 -4.28 0.47
N THR A 10 11.24 -4.03 -0.80
CA THR A 10 11.83 -2.97 -1.61
C THR A 10 10.76 -2.09 -2.27
N VAL A 11 11.23 -0.96 -2.82
CA VAL A 11 10.49 -0.02 -3.65
C VAL A 11 11.36 0.34 -4.86
N ILE A 12 10.75 0.59 -6.02
CA ILE A 12 11.49 1.12 -7.17
C ILE A 12 11.62 2.62 -7.00
N TRP A 13 12.85 3.12 -6.95
CA TRP A 13 13.15 4.52 -6.73
C TRP A 13 13.79 5.14 -7.98
N ASN A 14 13.29 6.31 -8.41
CA ASN A 14 13.90 7.07 -9.49
C ASN A 14 15.06 7.91 -8.94
N ALA A 15 16.30 7.47 -9.19
CA ALA A 15 17.54 8.19 -8.92
C ALA A 15 18.01 8.97 -10.16
N GLU A 16 19.04 9.81 -10.01
CA GLU A 16 19.60 10.61 -11.12
C GLU A 16 20.10 9.72 -12.28
N ASP A 17 20.64 8.54 -11.97
CA ASP A 17 21.23 7.62 -12.94
C ASP A 17 20.28 6.50 -13.43
N GLY A 18 19.01 6.51 -13.00
CA GLY A 18 18.01 5.53 -13.42
C GLY A 18 17.08 5.07 -12.30
N GLN A 19 16.50 3.87 -12.47
CA GLN A 19 15.64 3.23 -11.48
C GLN A 19 16.43 2.19 -10.68
N GLU A 20 16.35 2.27 -9.35
CA GLU A 20 17.02 1.35 -8.44
C GLU A 20 16.03 0.72 -7.45
N GLU A 21 16.28 -0.52 -7.04
CA GLU A 21 15.54 -1.16 -5.95
C GLU A 21 16.11 -0.70 -4.61
N GLU A 22 15.30 0.02 -3.86
CA GLU A 22 15.66 0.55 -2.55
C GLU A 22 14.84 -0.11 -1.45
N ARG A 23 15.33 -0.06 -0.21
CA ARG A 23 14.56 -0.54 0.94
C ARG A 23 13.28 0.28 1.10
N GLY A 24 12.13 -0.38 1.13
CA GLY A 24 10.88 0.36 1.16
C GLY A 24 9.65 -0.48 0.90
N PHE A 25 8.56 0.23 0.61
CA PHE A 25 7.27 -0.34 0.27
C PHE A 25 6.45 0.69 -0.51
N VAL A 26 5.32 0.25 -1.06
CA VAL A 26 4.40 1.12 -1.79
C VAL A 26 3.09 1.18 -1.02
N VAL A 27 2.60 2.40 -0.79
CA VAL A 27 1.26 2.66 -0.25
C VAL A 27 0.34 2.98 -1.41
N TYR A 28 -0.85 2.41 -1.42
CA TYR A 28 -1.87 2.66 -2.42
C TYR A 28 -3.14 3.18 -1.76
N GLY A 29 -3.88 4.02 -2.47
CA GLY A 29 -5.20 4.49 -2.10
C GLY A 29 -6.16 4.45 -3.29
N LEU A 30 -7.27 3.72 -3.17
CA LEU A 30 -8.32 3.68 -4.20
C LEU A 30 -9.36 4.75 -3.93
N VAL A 31 -9.58 5.63 -4.90
CA VAL A 31 -10.46 6.80 -4.76
C VAL A 31 -11.33 7.00 -6.00
N ASP A 32 -12.50 7.58 -5.79
CA ASP A 32 -13.33 8.07 -6.88
C ASP A 32 -12.59 9.20 -7.63
N PRO A 33 -12.65 9.27 -8.97
CA PRO A 33 -11.98 10.31 -9.75
C PRO A 33 -12.30 11.72 -9.24
N GLY A 34 -11.26 12.52 -8.98
CA GLY A 34 -11.41 13.90 -8.51
C GLY A 34 -11.90 14.05 -7.06
N ARG A 35 -12.00 12.97 -6.28
CA ARG A 35 -12.36 13.01 -4.84
C ARG A 35 -11.15 13.02 -3.91
N TRP A 36 -9.94 12.85 -4.42
CA TRP A 36 -8.73 13.00 -3.61
C TRP A 36 -8.56 14.44 -3.13
N LEU A 37 -8.54 14.61 -1.80
CA LEU A 37 -8.46 15.93 -1.17
C LEU A 37 -7.02 16.45 -1.04
N GLY A 38 -6.03 15.64 -1.40
CA GLY A 38 -4.62 15.93 -1.13
C GLY A 38 -4.29 15.64 0.33
N SER A 39 -3.22 14.88 0.56
CA SER A 39 -2.64 14.72 1.89
C SER A 39 -1.12 14.63 1.78
N SER A 40 -0.44 14.96 2.86
CA SER A 40 0.99 14.72 3.00
C SER A 40 1.21 13.41 3.73
N PHE A 41 2.17 12.63 3.26
CA PHE A 41 2.63 11.44 3.97
C PHE A 41 3.06 11.82 5.41
N PRO A 42 2.65 11.06 6.45
CA PRO A 42 2.92 11.41 7.84
C PRO A 42 4.35 11.06 8.25
N LEU A 43 5.33 11.81 7.73
CA LEU A 43 6.76 11.57 7.94
C LEU A 43 7.17 11.53 9.43
N ASP A 44 6.44 12.19 10.32
CA ASP A 44 6.66 12.16 11.77
C ASP A 44 6.44 10.78 12.40
N ARG A 45 5.77 9.87 11.68
CA ARG A 45 5.51 8.48 12.11
C ARG A 45 6.58 7.50 11.67
N TRP A 46 7.53 7.95 10.86
CA TRP A 46 8.54 7.09 10.25
C TRP A 46 9.96 7.49 10.69
N PRO A 47 10.93 6.56 10.65
CA PRO A 47 12.31 6.87 10.98
C PRO A 47 12.87 8.04 10.17
N THR A 48 13.80 8.77 10.77
CA THR A 48 14.48 9.89 10.09
C THR A 48 15.19 9.40 8.83
N GLY A 49 15.05 10.16 7.74
CA GLY A 49 15.56 9.79 6.43
C GLY A 49 14.57 9.01 5.56
N THR A 50 13.33 8.84 6.00
CA THR A 50 12.25 8.36 5.13
C THR A 50 11.96 9.39 4.04
N GLU A 51 11.93 8.92 2.79
CA GLU A 51 11.63 9.71 1.60
C GLU A 51 10.41 9.14 0.89
N VAL A 52 9.60 10.00 0.28
CA VAL A 52 8.37 9.60 -0.42
C VAL A 52 8.25 10.27 -1.78
N ALA A 53 7.77 9.51 -2.75
CA ALA A 53 7.37 10.01 -4.07
C ALA A 53 5.89 9.70 -4.31
N GLU A 54 5.11 10.72 -4.65
CA GLU A 54 3.69 10.55 -5.00
C GLU A 54 3.52 10.35 -6.50
N THR A 55 2.80 9.29 -6.87
CA THR A 55 2.36 9.02 -8.24
C THR A 55 0.86 8.74 -8.22
N ARG A 56 0.22 8.85 -9.39
CA ARG A 56 -1.20 8.52 -9.56
C ARG A 56 -1.40 7.71 -10.83
N LEU A 57 -2.25 6.70 -10.72
CA LEU A 57 -2.77 5.92 -11.81
C LEU A 57 -4.24 6.27 -12.01
N TYR A 58 -4.69 6.27 -13.26
CA TYR A 58 -6.03 6.69 -13.63
C TYR A 58 -6.63 5.71 -14.63
N GLY A 59 -7.91 5.43 -14.48
CA GLY A 59 -8.78 4.88 -15.52
C GLY A 59 -9.99 5.79 -15.73
N GLU A 60 -10.93 5.39 -16.60
CA GLU A 60 -12.11 6.22 -16.89
C GLU A 60 -12.97 6.51 -15.65
N SER A 61 -13.07 5.56 -14.72
CA SER A 61 -13.93 5.68 -13.53
C SER A 61 -13.23 5.36 -12.21
N TRP A 62 -11.90 5.29 -12.18
CA TRP A 62 -11.13 5.03 -10.97
C TRP A 62 -9.82 5.83 -10.95
N GLU A 63 -9.35 6.13 -9.75
CA GLU A 63 -8.02 6.70 -9.52
C GLU A 63 -7.35 5.92 -8.38
N VAL A 64 -6.08 5.58 -8.56
CA VAL A 64 -5.22 5.01 -7.52
C VAL A 64 -4.10 6.00 -7.23
N MET A 65 -4.03 6.48 -5.99
CA MET A 65 -2.88 7.24 -5.49
C MET A 65 -1.82 6.27 -4.99
N LEU A 66 -0.55 6.56 -5.26
CA LEU A 66 0.59 5.79 -4.80
C LEU A 66 1.57 6.69 -4.05
N TRP A 67 2.08 6.20 -2.93
CA TRP A 67 3.32 6.67 -2.36
C TRP A 67 4.36 5.55 -2.42
N ASP A 68 5.41 5.78 -3.20
CA ASP A 68 6.64 5.00 -3.09
C ASP A 68 7.38 5.50 -1.84
N VAL A 69 7.62 4.61 -0.89
CA VAL A 69 8.20 4.95 0.41
C VAL A 69 9.57 4.28 0.53
N LYS A 70 10.63 5.09 0.46
CA LYS A 70 12.00 4.67 0.74
C LYS A 70 12.30 4.92 2.22
N ILE A 71 12.73 3.89 2.95
CA ILE A 71 13.02 3.99 4.38
C ILE A 71 14.47 3.58 4.70
N SER A 72 15.08 4.29 5.64
CA SER A 72 16.42 3.97 6.15
C SER A 72 16.41 2.67 6.98
N GLU A 73 15.38 2.50 7.81
CA GLU A 73 15.18 1.34 8.66
C GLU A 73 13.70 1.01 8.81
N PHE A 74 13.38 -0.29 8.94
CA PHE A 74 12.04 -0.73 9.32
C PHE A 74 11.90 -0.63 10.84
N PRO A 75 10.86 0.08 11.35
CA PRO A 75 10.48 -0.01 12.75
C PRO A 75 10.23 -1.46 13.18
N HIS A 76 10.37 -1.71 14.48
CA HIS A 76 9.95 -2.97 15.09
C HIS A 76 8.46 -2.88 15.49
N GLU A 77 7.86 -4.01 15.87
CA GLU A 77 6.57 -4.00 16.54
C GLU A 77 6.69 -3.42 17.97
N PRO A 78 5.76 -2.57 18.42
CA PRO A 78 4.49 -2.18 17.78
C PRO A 78 4.56 -0.95 16.86
N GLU A 79 5.68 -0.24 16.82
CA GLU A 79 5.83 1.03 16.09
C GLU A 79 5.53 0.88 14.59
N TRP A 80 5.88 -0.26 13.99
CA TRP A 80 5.52 -0.60 12.61
C TRP A 80 4.01 -0.55 12.38
N THR A 81 3.25 -1.33 13.15
CA THR A 81 1.79 -1.40 13.01
C THR A 81 1.14 -0.02 13.24
N GLU A 82 1.64 0.76 14.20
CA GLU A 82 1.14 2.10 14.46
C GLU A 82 1.43 3.07 13.31
N ALA A 83 2.65 3.06 12.76
CA ALA A 83 3.04 3.91 11.62
C ALA A 83 2.26 3.55 10.35
N VAL A 84 2.09 2.25 10.08
CA VAL A 84 1.26 1.75 8.97
C VAL A 84 -0.18 2.19 9.14
N HIS A 85 -0.78 1.98 10.32
CA HIS A 85 -2.16 2.38 10.57
C HIS A 85 -2.36 3.89 10.38
N ALA A 86 -1.46 4.72 10.93
CA ALA A 86 -1.50 6.17 10.76
C ALA A 86 -1.40 6.58 9.29
N THR A 87 -0.50 5.95 8.53
CA THR A 87 -0.30 6.21 7.10
C THR A 87 -1.55 5.86 6.29
N LEU A 88 -2.09 4.66 6.48
CA LEU A 88 -3.31 4.24 5.78
C LEU A 88 -4.51 5.10 6.19
N LYS A 89 -4.57 5.52 7.45
CA LYS A 89 -5.62 6.44 7.91
C LYS A 89 -5.52 7.79 7.21
N THR A 90 -4.32 8.34 7.01
CA THR A 90 -4.13 9.58 6.23
C THR A 90 -4.69 9.44 4.81
N VAL A 91 -4.49 8.29 4.16
CA VAL A 91 -5.03 8.01 2.83
C VAL A 91 -6.57 7.94 2.84
N ILE A 92 -7.17 7.26 3.82
CA ILE A 92 -8.62 7.20 3.99
C ILE A 92 -9.21 8.60 4.28
N ASP A 93 -8.61 9.37 5.17
CA ASP A 93 -9.05 10.71 5.55
C ASP A 93 -8.99 11.69 4.35
N ALA A 94 -8.15 11.41 3.37
CA ALA A 94 -8.05 12.17 2.12
C ALA A 94 -9.05 11.75 1.04
N GLY A 95 -9.99 10.86 1.37
CA GLY A 95 -11.15 10.52 0.54
C GLY A 95 -11.09 9.14 -0.12
N CYS A 96 -10.03 8.36 0.09
CA CYS A 96 -9.96 7.00 -0.43
C CYS A 96 -10.98 6.07 0.24
N ARG A 97 -11.52 5.13 -0.53
CA ARG A 97 -12.38 4.06 0.00
C ARG A 97 -11.57 2.96 0.69
N LEU A 98 -10.36 2.75 0.19
CA LEU A 98 -9.42 1.73 0.63
C LEU A 98 -8.01 2.27 0.56
N ALA A 99 -7.17 1.83 1.49
CA ALA A 99 -5.75 2.05 1.45
C ALA A 99 -5.03 0.74 1.78
N TRP A 100 -3.90 0.45 1.13
CA TRP A 100 -3.13 -0.76 1.40
C TRP A 100 -1.63 -0.59 1.13
N ILE A 101 -0.84 -1.54 1.62
CA ILE A 101 0.62 -1.60 1.41
C ILE A 101 0.99 -2.87 0.63
N SER A 102 1.91 -2.72 -0.33
CA SER A 102 2.63 -3.80 -1.02
C SER A 102 4.13 -3.46 -1.10
N SER A 103 4.90 -4.23 -1.86
CA SER A 103 6.32 -3.97 -2.14
C SER A 103 6.62 -4.30 -3.60
N ALA A 104 7.73 -3.76 -4.11
CA ALA A 104 8.22 -4.12 -5.45
C ALA A 104 8.42 -5.65 -5.57
N GLY A 105 8.15 -6.18 -6.76
CA GLY A 105 8.18 -7.62 -7.02
C GLY A 105 6.92 -8.39 -6.60
N TYR A 106 5.94 -7.73 -5.98
CA TYR A 106 4.64 -8.32 -5.66
C TYR A 106 3.55 -7.92 -6.66
N PRO A 107 2.58 -8.80 -6.95
CA PRO A 107 1.52 -8.50 -7.93
C PRO A 107 0.70 -7.26 -7.59
N PHE A 108 0.57 -6.37 -8.57
CA PHE A 108 -0.40 -5.29 -8.62
C PHE A 108 -1.08 -5.33 -9.99
N VAL A 109 -2.40 -5.18 -10.01
CA VAL A 109 -3.20 -5.09 -11.24
C VAL A 109 -4.19 -3.95 -11.10
N ASP A 110 -4.43 -3.25 -12.21
CA ASP A 110 -5.45 -2.22 -12.29
C ASP A 110 -6.87 -2.83 -12.23
N PRO A 111 -7.90 -2.05 -11.86
CA PRO A 111 -9.28 -2.42 -12.15
C PRO A 111 -9.48 -2.80 -13.63
N PRO A 112 -10.29 -3.83 -13.94
CA PRO A 112 -11.30 -4.46 -13.07
C PRO A 112 -10.78 -5.65 -12.23
N TYR A 113 -9.47 -5.95 -12.27
CA TYR A 113 -8.88 -7.13 -11.64
C TYR A 113 -8.41 -6.88 -10.19
N LEU A 114 -8.49 -5.63 -9.73
CA LEU A 114 -8.02 -5.22 -8.40
C LEU A 114 -8.67 -6.07 -7.28
N PHE A 115 -7.83 -6.68 -6.45
CA PHE A 115 -8.18 -7.59 -5.35
C PHE A 115 -8.80 -8.94 -5.75
N LEU A 116 -8.75 -9.34 -7.02
CA LEU A 116 -9.01 -10.73 -7.38
C LEU A 116 -7.87 -11.62 -6.86
N ALA A 117 -8.23 -12.73 -6.21
CA ALA A 117 -7.24 -13.63 -5.61
C ALA A 117 -6.30 -14.25 -6.67
N GLU A 118 -6.81 -14.54 -7.86
CA GLU A 118 -6.00 -15.07 -8.97
C GLU A 118 -4.91 -14.10 -9.44
N ASP A 119 -5.09 -12.80 -9.22
CA ASP A 119 -4.17 -11.75 -9.64
C ASP A 119 -3.32 -11.18 -8.50
N MET A 120 -3.85 -11.13 -7.27
CA MET A 120 -3.25 -10.39 -6.14
C MET A 120 -3.00 -11.21 -4.88
N SER A 121 -3.21 -12.53 -4.90
CA SER A 121 -2.90 -13.35 -3.72
C SER A 121 -1.44 -13.18 -3.31
N GLY A 122 -1.22 -12.90 -2.02
CA GLY A 122 0.12 -12.70 -1.45
C GLY A 122 0.70 -11.29 -1.61
N SER A 123 0.02 -10.31 -2.22
CA SER A 123 0.59 -8.98 -2.46
C SER A 123 0.22 -7.89 -1.46
N VAL A 124 -0.89 -8.03 -0.74
CA VAL A 124 -1.34 -7.00 0.21
C VAL A 124 -0.87 -7.31 1.63
N PHE A 125 -0.02 -6.47 2.19
CA PHE A 125 0.62 -6.71 3.50
C PHE A 125 -0.06 -6.04 4.67
N ALA A 126 -0.73 -4.92 4.41
CA ALA A 126 -1.61 -4.24 5.34
C ALA A 126 -2.70 -3.51 4.54
N ALA A 127 -3.88 -3.34 5.13
CA ALA A 127 -4.97 -2.61 4.51
C ALA A 127 -5.88 -1.94 5.54
N LEU A 128 -6.50 -0.84 5.14
CA LEU A 128 -7.51 -0.11 5.88
C LEU A 128 -8.68 0.21 4.96
N THR A 129 -9.90 -0.05 5.42
CA THR A 129 -11.13 0.33 4.73
C THR A 129 -11.65 1.66 5.24
N SER A 130 -12.48 2.36 4.45
CA SER A 130 -13.18 3.58 4.88
C SER A 130 -14.18 3.35 6.03
N THR A 131 -14.54 2.09 6.32
CA THR A 131 -15.34 1.71 7.50
C THR A 131 -14.50 1.53 8.76
N GLY A 132 -13.16 1.64 8.66
CA GLY A 132 -12.22 1.54 9.77
C GLY A 132 -11.71 0.12 10.04
N GLU A 133 -11.93 -0.83 9.13
CA GLU A 133 -11.39 -2.18 9.29
C GLU A 133 -9.91 -2.21 8.88
N PHE A 134 -9.06 -2.49 9.87
CA PHE A 134 -7.61 -2.51 9.72
C PHE A 134 -7.05 -3.93 9.80
N PHE A 135 -6.16 -4.27 8.87
CA PHE A 135 -5.45 -5.55 8.81
C PHE A 135 -3.95 -5.28 8.65
N CYS A 136 -3.12 -5.85 9.51
CA CYS A 136 -1.66 -5.77 9.40
C CYS A 136 -1.00 -7.08 9.88
N PRO A 137 -1.04 -8.15 9.07
CA PRO A 137 -0.34 -9.40 9.39
C PRO A 137 1.18 -9.31 9.24
N LEU A 138 1.68 -8.27 8.54
CA LEU A 138 3.10 -8.06 8.30
C LEU A 138 3.81 -7.57 9.57
N ASP A 139 4.83 -8.32 9.97
CA ASP A 139 5.80 -7.96 11.00
C ASP A 139 7.18 -7.93 10.32
N PRO A 140 7.89 -6.79 10.29
CA PRO A 140 9.16 -6.66 9.58
C PRO A 140 10.27 -7.61 10.06
N ASP A 141 10.18 -8.14 11.29
CA ASP A 141 11.13 -9.12 11.85
C ASP A 141 10.81 -10.57 11.51
N LYS A 142 9.65 -10.81 10.91
CA LYS A 142 9.19 -12.14 10.49
C LYS A 142 9.18 -12.26 8.97
N PRO A 143 9.05 -13.47 8.41
CA PRO A 143 8.81 -13.64 6.98
C PRO A 143 7.61 -12.85 6.51
N ILE A 144 7.65 -12.39 5.25
CA ILE A 144 6.54 -11.67 4.63
C ILE A 144 5.25 -12.47 4.81
N ARG A 145 4.23 -11.77 5.28
CA ARG A 145 2.88 -12.30 5.45
C ARG A 145 1.89 -11.29 4.91
N ALA A 146 1.18 -11.70 3.86
CA ALA A 146 0.08 -10.96 3.29
C ALA A 146 -1.24 -11.27 4.03
N ILE A 147 -2.25 -10.45 3.77
CA ILE A 147 -3.64 -10.78 4.11
C ILE A 147 -4.11 -12.01 3.31
N THR A 148 -5.15 -12.68 3.79
CA THR A 148 -5.71 -13.86 3.13
C THR A 148 -6.60 -13.50 1.94
N ASP A 149 -6.86 -14.46 1.06
CA ASP A 149 -7.78 -14.27 -0.07
C ASP A 149 -9.20 -13.86 0.38
N ASP A 150 -9.69 -14.35 1.52
CA ASP A 150 -10.95 -13.90 2.12
C ASP A 150 -10.92 -12.40 2.45
N ARG A 151 -9.76 -11.87 2.87
CA ARG A 151 -9.59 -10.43 3.14
C ARG A 151 -9.44 -9.64 1.84
N LEU A 152 -8.79 -10.19 0.81
CA LEU A 152 -8.80 -9.58 -0.53
C LEU A 152 -10.23 -9.45 -1.07
N ALA A 153 -11.05 -10.51 -0.95
CA ALA A 153 -12.46 -10.47 -1.34
C ALA A 153 -13.23 -9.36 -0.59
N LEU A 154 -13.01 -9.21 0.73
CA LEU A 154 -13.56 -8.12 1.51
C LEU A 154 -13.12 -6.75 0.99
N LEU A 155 -11.82 -6.55 0.72
CA LEU A 155 -11.33 -5.29 0.13
C LEU A 155 -12.03 -5.00 -1.21
N ARG A 156 -12.19 -6.02 -2.08
CA ARG A 156 -12.92 -5.85 -3.34
C ARG A 156 -14.36 -5.37 -3.12
N GLU A 157 -15.05 -5.85 -2.10
CA GLU A 157 -16.41 -5.40 -1.77
C GLU A 157 -16.45 -3.92 -1.38
N HIS A 158 -15.48 -3.44 -0.58
CA HIS A 158 -15.35 -2.02 -0.25
C HIS A 158 -14.96 -1.15 -1.46
N GLY A 159 -14.25 -1.74 -2.42
CA GLY A 159 -13.85 -1.11 -3.68
C GLY A 159 -14.93 -1.14 -4.75
N ARG A 160 -16.11 -1.72 -4.50
CA ARG A 160 -17.15 -1.94 -5.52
C ARG A 160 -17.55 -0.65 -6.26
N GLY A 161 -17.68 -0.76 -7.58
CA GLY A 161 -17.84 0.33 -8.54
C GLY A 161 -16.53 0.94 -9.03
N LEU A 162 -15.42 0.76 -8.29
CA LEU A 162 -14.09 1.24 -8.68
C LEU A 162 -13.16 0.07 -9.02
N ALA A 163 -13.08 -0.95 -8.16
CA ALA A 163 -12.21 -2.12 -8.32
C ALA A 163 -12.64 -3.06 -9.45
N ASP A 164 -13.91 -3.00 -9.85
CA ASP A 164 -14.56 -3.77 -10.92
C ASP A 164 -14.83 -2.93 -12.17
N ALA A 165 -14.44 -1.65 -12.18
CA ALA A 165 -14.57 -0.81 -13.35
C ALA A 165 -13.61 -1.26 -14.45
N ALA A 166 -14.16 -1.49 -15.65
CA ALA A 166 -13.34 -1.64 -16.84
C ALA A 166 -12.63 -0.31 -17.14
N SER A 167 -11.39 -0.41 -17.64
CA SER A 167 -10.59 0.73 -18.07
C SER A 167 -11.26 1.51 -19.20
#